data_AF-A0A5C5WGH9-F1
#
_entry.id   AF-A0A5C5WGH9-F1
#
_cell.length_a   1.000
_cell.length_b   1.000
_cell.length_c   1.000
_cell.angle_alpha   90.00
_cell.angle_beta   90.00
_cell.angle_gamma   90.00
#
_symmetry.space_group_name_H-M   'P 1'
#
loop_
_entity.id
_entity.type
_entity.pdbx_description
1 polymer ?
#
loop_
_entity_poly.entity_id
_entity_poly.type
_entity_poly.pdbx_seq_one_letter_code
_entity_poly.pdbx_strand_id
1 'polypeptide(L)'
;MMKSLHQFEQRTTNREGSALIVVLVVIVMLSLGAYTFSELMITEYQAADTYGRQVRAQLWAESGVEYVTTLLTPDGGGFDNNLYDNSSLFHMAMDSDGGFAIVAPLENYTSTAATGQTTSSGLRFGLVDECAKLNVNVLAKFDPESGFGRDLLLGLPNMTEDVADAILDWIDEDDEPREFGAEADSYSLVIPRNGPISSLEELLLVMGVDPFLMYGEDGNRNGVLDPNEDDADQSLPYDNADGVLDLGWSAHLTVSSKEGNFRHAYDRFGEERLNVNEPLLTDLYDLLEEEYGTDIATFITAYRLKGPATDETLGVDLDDIAMEVLVPDENPLIGFGDSESTGDLATDEALADAAEGVADALFSGDGGAVTRGGMDLTEGASTEINSLFELIDAEVVVEIEGRETTLTSPWTSDPGLLQESLPDLMDSLTVTTQSEIIGRLNINQARPEVLMGIPGIPEDLPGLIVATRERLANDSSQLATSGWLLTRGLVDLETMRLLDGFITTRGDVMSMQVIGYADRGGPITRIEAVVDASQEIPQVISQRVLTELGPGYRRDQLPAFGQDANP
;
A
#
# COMPACT_ATOMS: atom_id res chain seq x y z
N MET A 1 1.65 -20.70 -128.85
CA MET A 1 2.94 -20.06 -129.17
C MET A 1 3.38 -19.27 -127.93
N MET A 2 4.40 -19.79 -127.23
CA MET A 2 5.41 -19.10 -126.40
C MET A 2 5.08 -18.04 -125.32
N LYS A 3 5.77 -18.24 -124.17
CA LYS A 3 6.23 -17.34 -123.07
C LYS A 3 5.23 -17.14 -121.90
N SER A 4 5.44 -17.68 -120.69
CA SER A 4 6.54 -17.53 -119.71
C SER A 4 6.72 -16.10 -119.19
N LEU A 5 6.34 -15.85 -117.91
CA LEU A 5 7.23 -15.41 -116.83
C LEU A 5 6.46 -15.07 -115.53
N HIS A 6 6.77 -15.87 -114.49
CA HIS A 6 6.82 -15.55 -113.04
C HIS A 6 5.61 -14.89 -112.35
N GLN A 7 4.79 -15.75 -111.73
CA GLN A 7 4.01 -15.45 -110.54
C GLN A 7 4.94 -15.18 -109.34
N PHE A 8 4.87 -13.99 -108.75
CA PHE A 8 5.21 -13.79 -107.35
C PHE A 8 3.93 -14.03 -106.54
N GLU A 9 3.79 -15.22 -105.95
CA GLU A 9 2.84 -15.44 -104.86
C GLU A 9 3.30 -14.63 -103.64
N GLN A 10 2.66 -13.50 -103.38
CA GLN A 10 2.65 -12.93 -102.04
C GLN A 10 1.86 -13.89 -101.15
N ARG A 11 2.56 -14.77 -100.43
CA ARG A 11 2.00 -15.46 -99.26
C ARG A 11 1.63 -14.41 -98.22
N THR A 12 0.37 -14.03 -98.15
CA THR A 12 -0.20 -13.39 -96.97
C THR A 12 -0.15 -14.44 -95.85
N THR A 13 0.80 -14.30 -94.95
CA THR A 13 0.81 -15.06 -93.71
C THR A 13 -0.42 -14.65 -92.92
N ASN A 14 -1.39 -15.55 -92.83
CA ASN A 14 -2.54 -15.38 -91.96
C ASN A 14 -2.00 -15.32 -90.52
N ARG A 15 -1.87 -14.10 -89.97
CA ARG A 15 -1.55 -13.90 -88.55
C ARG A 15 -2.82 -14.26 -87.78
N GLU A 16 -2.87 -15.49 -87.29
CA GLU A 16 -3.93 -15.97 -86.41
C GLU A 16 -4.07 -15.04 -85.18
N GLY A 17 -5.31 -14.72 -84.78
CA GLY A 17 -5.66 -13.71 -83.78
C GLY A 17 -5.30 -14.06 -82.33
N SER A 18 -4.05 -14.42 -82.04
CA SER A 18 -3.56 -14.77 -80.69
C SER A 18 -3.11 -13.58 -79.85
N ALA A 19 -2.79 -12.43 -80.48
CA ALA A 19 -2.26 -11.26 -79.78
C ALA A 19 -3.24 -10.64 -78.77
N LEU A 20 -4.54 -10.60 -79.10
CA LEU A 20 -5.57 -10.04 -78.20
C LEU A 20 -5.74 -10.89 -76.93
N ILE A 21 -5.69 -12.22 -77.07
CA ILE A 21 -5.80 -13.16 -75.94
C ILE A 21 -4.58 -13.01 -75.02
N VAL A 22 -3.38 -12.93 -75.58
CA VAL A 22 -2.15 -12.72 -74.79
C VAL A 22 -2.20 -11.39 -74.04
N VAL A 23 -2.61 -10.30 -74.70
CA VAL A 23 -2.75 -8.99 -74.06
C VAL A 23 -3.79 -9.03 -72.94
N LEU A 24 -4.92 -9.69 -73.15
CA LEU A 24 -5.97 -9.81 -72.13
C LEU A 24 -5.48 -10.61 -70.91
N VAL A 25 -4.77 -11.73 -71.13
CA VAL A 25 -4.16 -12.51 -70.04
C VAL A 25 -3.13 -11.68 -69.28
N VAL A 26 -2.27 -10.92 -69.97
CA VAL A 26 -1.29 -10.03 -69.35
C VAL A 26 -1.98 -8.93 -68.53
N ILE A 27 -3.04 -8.32 -69.05
CA ILE A 27 -3.83 -7.30 -68.32
C ILE A 27 -4.46 -7.91 -67.06
N VAL A 28 -5.05 -9.10 -67.16
CA VAL A 28 -5.64 -9.78 -66.00
C VAL A 28 -4.57 -10.10 -64.95
N MET A 29 -3.40 -10.61 -65.36
CA MET A 29 -2.29 -10.90 -64.45
C MET A 29 -1.74 -9.63 -63.79
N LEU A 30 -1.55 -8.54 -64.56
CA LEU A 30 -1.09 -7.26 -64.01
C LEU A 30 -2.14 -6.66 -63.07
N SER A 31 -3.43 -6.78 -63.39
CA SER A 31 -4.52 -6.28 -62.53
C SER A 31 -4.59 -7.05 -61.22
N LEU A 32 -4.44 -8.39 -61.27
CA LEU A 32 -4.38 -9.22 -60.07
C LEU A 32 -3.13 -8.89 -59.23
N GLY A 33 -1.96 -8.73 -59.87
CA GLY A 33 -0.73 -8.34 -59.19
C GLY A 33 -0.82 -6.96 -58.52
N ALA A 34 -1.44 -5.98 -59.20
CA ALA A 34 -1.69 -4.65 -58.64
C ALA A 34 -2.68 -4.71 -57.47
N TYR A 35 -3.73 -5.52 -57.57
CA TYR A 35 -4.69 -5.74 -56.49
C TYR A 35 -4.03 -6.36 -55.26
N THR A 36 -3.28 -7.46 -55.42
CA THR A 36 -2.57 -8.11 -54.30
C THR A 36 -1.54 -7.19 -53.66
N PHE A 37 -0.83 -6.38 -54.46
CA PHE A 37 0.11 -5.40 -53.92
C PHE A 37 -0.61 -4.30 -53.14
N SER A 38 -1.76 -3.82 -53.62
CA SER A 38 -2.55 -2.81 -52.91
C SER A 38 -3.07 -3.33 -51.57
N GLU A 39 -3.57 -4.57 -51.52
CA GLU A 39 -3.99 -5.18 -50.25
C GLU A 39 -2.82 -5.31 -49.27
N LEU A 40 -1.67 -5.79 -49.75
CA LEU A 40 -0.46 -5.88 -48.92
C LEU A 40 -0.07 -4.51 -48.38
N MET A 41 -0.03 -3.47 -49.22
CA MET A 41 0.35 -2.12 -48.80
C MET A 41 -0.64 -1.49 -47.81
N ILE A 42 -1.95 -1.77 -47.92
CA ILE A 42 -2.95 -1.30 -46.95
C ILE A 42 -2.73 -1.97 -45.59
N THR A 43 -2.51 -3.29 -45.58
CA THR A 43 -2.22 -4.03 -44.34
C THR A 43 -0.94 -3.54 -43.68
N GLU A 44 0.14 -3.35 -44.46
CA GLU A 44 1.41 -2.81 -43.94
C GLU A 44 1.25 -1.39 -43.40
N TYR A 45 0.47 -0.53 -44.07
CA TYR A 45 0.15 0.81 -43.56
C TYR A 45 -0.61 0.76 -42.23
N GLN A 46 -1.64 -0.10 -42.13
CA GLN A 46 -2.42 -0.28 -40.91
C GLN A 46 -1.57 -0.85 -39.77
N ALA A 47 -0.68 -1.80 -40.06
CA ALA A 47 0.25 -2.37 -39.09
C ALA A 47 1.23 -1.31 -38.57
N ALA A 48 1.84 -0.52 -39.48
CA ALA A 48 2.76 0.54 -39.12
C ALA A 48 2.09 1.65 -38.30
N ASP A 49 0.86 2.07 -38.67
CA ASP A 49 0.09 3.06 -37.91
C ASP A 49 -0.29 2.52 -36.51
N THR A 50 -0.76 1.27 -36.43
CA THR A 50 -1.14 0.65 -35.15
C THR A 50 0.08 0.50 -34.23
N TYR A 51 1.22 0.08 -34.78
CA TYR A 51 2.48 0.00 -34.04
C TYR A 51 2.90 1.38 -33.51
N GLY A 52 2.85 2.42 -34.33
CA GLY A 52 3.14 3.79 -33.89
C GLY A 52 2.21 4.28 -32.80
N ARG A 53 0.92 3.93 -32.86
CA ARG A 53 -0.05 4.23 -31.81
C ARG A 53 0.20 3.44 -30.53
N GLN A 54 0.60 2.17 -30.63
CA GLN A 54 0.90 1.32 -29.47
C GLN A 54 2.13 1.85 -28.71
N VAL A 55 3.20 2.20 -29.43
CA VAL A 55 4.38 2.82 -28.83
C VAL A 55 4.00 4.14 -28.14
N ARG A 56 3.12 4.94 -28.74
CA ARG A 56 2.65 6.18 -28.12
C ARG A 56 1.86 5.94 -26.84
N ALA A 57 0.92 4.98 -26.85
CA ALA A 57 0.16 4.59 -25.67
C ALA A 57 1.07 4.09 -24.55
N GLN A 58 2.09 3.30 -24.88
CA GLN A 58 3.09 2.86 -23.91
C GLN A 58 3.88 4.03 -23.32
N LEU A 59 4.40 4.94 -24.15
CA LEU A 59 5.15 6.10 -23.67
C LEU A 59 4.30 7.03 -22.79
N TRP A 60 3.00 7.17 -23.07
CA TRP A 60 2.09 7.91 -22.20
C TRP A 60 1.92 7.21 -20.85
N ALA A 61 1.72 5.88 -20.83
CA ALA A 61 1.62 5.13 -19.59
C ALA A 61 2.91 5.21 -18.76
N GLU A 62 4.08 5.06 -19.39
CA GLU A 62 5.38 5.24 -18.73
C GLU A 62 5.57 6.67 -18.18
N SER A 63 5.09 7.68 -18.91
CA SER A 63 5.11 9.08 -18.43
C SER A 63 4.24 9.27 -17.18
N GLY A 64 3.13 8.54 -17.06
CA GLY A 64 2.29 8.61 -15.86
C GLY A 64 2.96 7.99 -14.63
N VAL A 65 3.81 6.97 -14.81
CA VAL A 65 4.62 6.42 -13.71
C VAL A 65 5.60 7.48 -13.20
N GLU A 66 6.36 8.09 -14.10
CA GLU A 66 7.32 9.15 -13.76
C GLU A 66 6.66 10.40 -13.18
N TYR A 67 5.45 10.72 -13.66
CA TYR A 67 4.63 11.80 -13.12
C TYR A 67 4.34 11.58 -11.64
N VAL A 68 3.93 10.37 -11.23
CA VAL A 68 3.66 10.07 -9.81
C VAL A 68 4.93 10.07 -9.00
N THR A 69 6.03 9.52 -9.48
CA THR A 69 7.33 9.62 -8.81
C THR A 69 7.71 11.08 -8.53
N THR A 70 7.47 11.98 -9.49
CA THR A 70 7.70 13.43 -9.30
C THR A 70 6.70 14.04 -8.32
N LEU A 71 5.43 13.67 -8.42
CA LEU A 71 4.34 14.16 -7.57
C LEU A 71 4.58 13.83 -6.09
N LEU A 72 5.15 12.65 -5.80
CA LEU A 72 5.47 12.18 -4.47
C LEU A 72 6.82 12.72 -3.93
N THR A 73 7.54 13.56 -4.68
CA THR A 73 8.70 14.29 -4.12
C THR A 73 8.21 15.37 -3.14
N PRO A 74 9.07 15.84 -2.20
CA PRO A 74 8.72 16.91 -1.26
C PRO A 74 8.23 18.18 -1.98
N ASP A 75 8.91 18.57 -3.06
CA ASP A 75 8.56 19.71 -3.89
C ASP A 75 7.45 19.43 -4.92
N GLY A 76 7.02 18.16 -5.05
CA GLY A 76 6.04 17.70 -6.04
C GLY A 76 4.61 18.14 -5.74
N GLY A 77 4.32 18.47 -4.48
CA GLY A 77 3.00 18.91 -4.02
C GLY A 77 1.94 17.82 -3.99
N GLY A 78 2.30 16.54 -4.18
CA GLY A 78 1.34 15.43 -4.19
C GLY A 78 0.60 15.29 -2.87
N PHE A 79 1.33 15.35 -1.77
CA PHE A 79 0.78 15.14 -0.43
C PHE A 79 -0.05 16.33 0.09
N ASP A 80 0.04 17.49 -0.55
CA ASP A 80 -0.86 18.64 -0.30
C ASP A 80 -2.21 18.48 -1.00
N ASN A 81 -2.34 17.46 -1.86
CA ASN A 81 -3.52 17.19 -2.66
C ASN A 81 -4.21 15.89 -2.22
N ASN A 82 -5.44 15.70 -2.69
CA ASN A 82 -6.13 14.43 -2.56
C ASN A 82 -5.50 13.39 -3.50
N LEU A 83 -4.60 12.54 -2.99
CA LEU A 83 -4.01 11.43 -3.73
C LEU A 83 -4.97 10.25 -3.94
N TYR A 84 -6.06 10.19 -3.18
CA TYR A 84 -7.03 9.10 -3.23
C TYR A 84 -8.00 9.24 -4.40
N ASP A 85 -8.63 10.39 -4.61
CA ASP A 85 -9.50 10.57 -5.78
C ASP A 85 -9.47 12.02 -6.29
N ASN A 86 -8.73 12.21 -7.38
CA ASN A 86 -8.56 13.51 -8.02
C ASN A 86 -8.33 13.37 -9.52
N SER A 87 -9.43 13.31 -10.28
CA SER A 87 -9.36 13.26 -11.74
C SER A 87 -8.57 14.41 -12.36
N SER A 88 -8.51 15.60 -11.74
CA SER A 88 -7.74 16.73 -12.30
C SER A 88 -6.22 16.54 -12.19
N LEU A 89 -5.77 15.78 -11.19
CA LEU A 89 -4.36 15.45 -10.98
C LEU A 89 -3.96 14.20 -11.78
N PHE A 90 -4.88 13.25 -11.90
CA PHE A 90 -4.59 11.91 -12.41
C PHE A 90 -5.10 11.64 -13.83
N HIS A 91 -5.68 12.64 -14.51
CA HIS A 91 -6.05 12.56 -15.94
C HIS A 91 -5.33 13.64 -16.74
N MET A 92 -4.25 13.24 -17.43
CA MET A 92 -3.33 14.19 -18.09
C MET A 92 -3.29 14.03 -19.60
N ALA A 93 -3.64 15.09 -20.32
CA ALA A 93 -3.51 15.18 -21.77
C ALA A 93 -2.05 15.47 -22.17
N MET A 94 -1.45 14.60 -22.97
CA MET A 94 -0.07 14.74 -23.47
C MET A 94 -0.02 15.23 -24.93
N ASP A 95 -1.10 15.00 -25.67
CA ASP A 95 -1.34 15.47 -27.03
C ASP A 95 -2.82 15.90 -27.14
N SER A 96 -3.16 16.57 -28.25
CA SER A 96 -4.52 16.98 -28.58
C SER A 96 -5.54 15.83 -28.65
N ASP A 97 -5.08 14.59 -28.84
CA ASP A 97 -5.92 13.41 -29.04
C ASP A 97 -5.57 12.25 -28.08
N GLY A 98 -4.85 12.49 -26.97
CA GLY A 98 -4.49 11.42 -26.04
C GLY A 98 -3.51 11.79 -24.92
N GLY A 99 -3.34 10.85 -23.99
CA GLY A 99 -2.54 11.04 -22.80
C GLY A 99 -2.59 9.81 -21.89
N PHE A 100 -2.49 10.05 -20.58
CA PHE A 100 -2.59 9.00 -19.57
C PHE A 100 -3.64 9.31 -18.50
N ALA A 101 -4.20 8.25 -17.93
CA ALA A 101 -5.01 8.28 -16.72
C ALA A 101 -4.38 7.38 -15.66
N ILE A 102 -4.38 7.80 -14.41
CA ILE A 102 -3.98 6.99 -13.26
C ILE A 102 -5.25 6.64 -12.51
N VAL A 103 -5.45 5.34 -12.31
CA VAL A 103 -6.70 4.80 -11.77
C VAL A 103 -6.42 3.76 -10.69
N ALA A 104 -7.41 3.58 -9.83
CA ALA A 104 -7.44 2.58 -8.79
C ALA A 104 -8.87 2.04 -8.60
N PRO A 105 -9.02 0.78 -8.19
CA PRO A 105 -10.32 0.24 -7.79
C PRO A 105 -10.83 0.94 -6.53
N LEU A 106 -12.14 0.98 -6.36
CA LEU A 106 -12.78 1.38 -5.11
C LEU A 106 -12.67 0.26 -4.06
N GLU A 107 -12.24 0.62 -2.85
CA GLU A 107 -12.00 -0.31 -1.74
C GLU A 107 -13.31 -0.81 -1.13
N ASN A 108 -14.37 0.00 -1.17
CA ASN A 108 -15.69 -0.31 -0.61
C ASN A 108 -16.71 -0.71 -1.69
N TYR A 109 -16.28 -1.10 -2.90
CA TYR A 109 -17.23 -1.46 -3.95
C TYR A 109 -17.90 -2.81 -3.64
N THR A 110 -18.95 -2.76 -2.83
CA THR A 110 -20.03 -3.72 -2.91
C THR A 110 -20.95 -3.23 -4.00
N SER A 111 -21.03 -3.98 -5.09
CA SER A 111 -22.04 -3.79 -6.12
C SER A 111 -23.41 -4.03 -5.49
N THR A 112 -23.93 -3.01 -4.81
CA THR A 112 -25.31 -3.01 -4.33
C THR A 112 -26.20 -2.73 -5.53
N ALA A 113 -26.44 -3.77 -6.32
CA ALA A 113 -27.58 -3.89 -7.20
C ALA A 113 -28.90 -3.95 -6.39
N ALA A 114 -29.17 -2.90 -5.60
CA ALA A 114 -30.43 -2.69 -4.88
C ALA A 114 -30.88 -1.22 -4.87
N THR A 115 -30.00 -0.27 -5.20
CA THR A 115 -30.40 1.11 -5.49
C THR A 115 -30.02 1.41 -6.92
N GLY A 116 -31.02 1.53 -7.80
CA GLY A 116 -30.88 1.82 -9.23
C GLY A 116 -30.32 3.21 -9.54
N GLN A 117 -29.16 3.52 -8.96
CA GLN A 117 -28.38 4.71 -9.20
C GLN A 117 -27.10 4.24 -9.89
N THR A 118 -27.03 4.54 -11.19
CA THR A 118 -25.84 4.40 -12.02
C THR A 118 -24.73 5.32 -11.48
N THR A 119 -24.00 4.87 -10.48
CA THR A 119 -22.81 5.58 -9.96
C THR A 119 -21.58 4.79 -10.35
N SER A 120 -20.93 5.26 -11.42
CA SER A 120 -19.50 5.14 -11.72
C SER A 120 -18.82 3.79 -11.44
N SER A 121 -18.83 2.90 -12.44
CA SER A 121 -17.80 1.92 -12.88
C SER A 121 -16.78 1.29 -11.90
N GLY A 122 -16.92 1.31 -10.58
CA GLY A 122 -15.95 0.72 -9.64
C GLY A 122 -14.56 1.39 -9.61
N LEU A 123 -14.37 2.50 -10.33
CA LEU A 123 -13.07 3.10 -10.64
C LEU A 123 -12.95 4.53 -10.10
N ARG A 124 -11.84 4.83 -9.44
CA ARG A 124 -11.44 6.19 -9.01
C ARG A 124 -10.14 6.64 -9.69
N PHE A 125 -9.88 7.94 -9.73
CA PHE A 125 -8.66 8.50 -10.29
C PHE A 125 -7.69 8.83 -9.17
N GLY A 126 -6.79 7.92 -8.82
CA GLY A 126 -5.83 8.15 -7.75
C GLY A 126 -4.93 6.97 -7.47
N LEU A 127 -4.26 7.03 -6.32
CA LEU A 127 -3.27 6.05 -5.84
C LEU A 127 -3.88 5.19 -4.73
N VAL A 128 -3.38 3.97 -4.56
CA VAL A 128 -3.69 3.10 -3.43
C VAL A 128 -2.50 3.14 -2.47
N ASP A 129 -2.76 3.37 -1.20
CA ASP A 129 -1.73 3.24 -0.17
C ASP A 129 -1.46 1.75 0.10
N GLU A 130 -0.20 1.31 0.00
CA GLU A 130 0.17 -0.08 0.30
C GLU A 130 0.04 -0.42 1.78
N CYS A 131 0.05 0.56 2.69
CA CYS A 131 -0.35 0.33 4.09
C CYS A 131 -1.84 -0.04 4.21
N ALA A 132 -2.68 0.13 3.17
CA ALA A 132 -4.04 -0.40 3.19
C ALA A 132 -4.11 -1.93 3.10
N LYS A 133 -2.98 -2.59 2.82
CA LYS A 133 -2.86 -4.04 2.61
C LYS A 133 -1.94 -4.65 3.66
N LEU A 134 -2.17 -5.92 3.97
CA LEU A 134 -1.34 -6.69 4.89
C LEU A 134 0.01 -7.02 4.26
N ASN A 135 1.10 -6.60 4.88
CA ASN A 135 2.44 -6.91 4.39
C ASN A 135 2.89 -8.29 4.87
N VAL A 136 2.95 -9.23 3.92
CA VAL A 136 3.24 -10.63 4.22
C VAL A 136 4.65 -10.80 4.80
N ASN A 137 5.62 -9.99 4.36
CA ASN A 137 7.00 -10.06 4.86
C ASN A 137 7.14 -9.68 6.33
N VAL A 138 6.18 -8.94 6.88
CA VAL A 138 6.18 -8.54 8.28
C VAL A 138 5.64 -9.65 9.17
N LEU A 139 4.79 -10.54 8.63
CA LEU A 139 4.16 -11.62 9.39
C LEU A 139 5.16 -12.62 9.96
N ALA A 140 6.27 -12.84 9.24
CA ALA A 140 7.36 -13.71 9.71
C ALA A 140 8.14 -13.13 10.91
N LYS A 141 7.97 -11.84 11.24
CA LYS A 141 8.58 -11.23 12.43
C LYS A 141 7.81 -11.49 13.72
N PHE A 142 6.55 -11.92 13.62
CA PHE A 142 5.76 -12.26 14.79
C PHE A 142 6.25 -13.58 15.38
N ASP A 143 6.23 -13.69 16.70
CA ASP A 143 6.55 -14.94 17.38
C ASP A 143 5.60 -16.04 16.88
N PRO A 144 6.13 -17.14 16.30
CA PRO A 144 5.31 -18.28 15.88
C PRO A 144 4.40 -18.83 16.98
N GLU A 145 4.82 -18.75 18.26
CA GLU A 145 4.03 -19.23 19.40
C GLU A 145 2.81 -18.34 19.73
N SER A 146 2.87 -17.04 19.39
CA SER A 146 1.77 -16.08 19.63
C SER A 146 0.53 -16.36 18.77
N GLY A 147 0.71 -16.95 17.58
CA GLY A 147 -0.35 -17.15 16.60
C GLY A 147 -0.78 -15.90 15.83
N PHE A 148 -0.28 -14.70 16.14
CA PHE A 148 -0.74 -13.45 15.53
C PHE A 148 -0.56 -13.39 14.02
N GLY A 149 0.58 -13.87 13.50
CA GLY A 149 0.83 -13.92 12.06
C GLY A 149 -0.22 -14.76 11.32
N ARG A 150 -0.67 -15.87 11.93
CA ARG A 150 -1.71 -16.73 11.39
C ARG A 150 -3.08 -16.07 11.49
N ASP A 151 -3.41 -15.47 12.63
CA ASP A 151 -4.72 -14.81 12.84
C ASP A 151 -4.94 -13.65 11.86
N LEU A 152 -3.87 -12.88 11.55
CA LEU A 152 -3.89 -11.84 10.52
C LEU A 152 -4.23 -12.39 9.13
N LEU A 153 -3.68 -13.54 8.76
CA LEU A 153 -3.99 -14.20 7.48
C LEU A 153 -5.40 -14.80 7.47
N LEU A 154 -5.85 -15.38 8.59
CA LEU A 154 -7.19 -15.98 8.71
C LEU A 154 -8.32 -14.94 8.60
N GLY A 155 -8.04 -13.65 8.77
CA GLY A 155 -8.97 -12.57 8.45
C GLY A 155 -9.31 -12.47 6.96
N LEU A 156 -8.47 -13.04 6.08
CA LEU A 156 -8.67 -12.97 4.63
C LEU A 156 -9.72 -13.97 4.13
N PRO A 157 -10.48 -13.62 3.06
CA PRO A 157 -11.47 -14.53 2.49
C PRO A 157 -10.84 -15.83 2.01
N ASN A 158 -11.50 -16.95 2.29
CA ASN A 158 -11.09 -18.29 1.86
C ASN A 158 -9.69 -18.73 2.32
N MET A 159 -9.09 -18.07 3.32
CA MET A 159 -7.86 -18.53 3.96
C MET A 159 -8.14 -19.72 4.87
N THR A 160 -7.26 -20.71 4.87
CA THR A 160 -7.30 -21.87 5.75
C THR A 160 -6.04 -21.95 6.60
N GLU A 161 -6.09 -22.62 7.75
CA GLU A 161 -4.95 -22.71 8.68
C GLU A 161 -3.72 -23.34 8.02
N ASP A 162 -3.91 -24.37 7.19
CA ASP A 162 -2.81 -25.02 6.45
C ASP A 162 -2.17 -24.11 5.40
N VAL A 163 -2.96 -23.27 4.73
CA VAL A 163 -2.40 -22.31 3.76
C VAL A 163 -1.75 -21.13 4.47
N ALA A 164 -2.33 -20.63 5.56
CA ALA A 164 -1.73 -19.56 6.36
C ALA A 164 -0.37 -19.99 6.93
N ASP A 165 -0.30 -21.16 7.57
CA ASP A 165 0.95 -21.69 8.11
C ASP A 165 1.97 -21.97 6.99
N ALA A 166 1.55 -22.50 5.84
CA ALA A 166 2.45 -22.70 4.70
C ALA A 166 2.99 -21.40 4.09
N ILE A 167 2.23 -20.29 4.16
CA ILE A 167 2.72 -18.96 3.77
C ILE A 167 3.75 -18.44 4.77
N LEU A 168 3.53 -18.64 6.07
CA LEU A 168 4.47 -18.21 7.11
C LEU A 168 5.77 -19.01 7.03
N ASP A 169 5.71 -20.34 6.91
CA ASP A 169 6.87 -21.24 6.73
C ASP A 169 7.62 -20.98 5.41
N TRP A 170 6.98 -20.32 4.43
CA TRP A 170 7.67 -19.94 3.20
C TRP A 170 8.64 -18.78 3.40
N ILE A 171 8.40 -17.94 4.42
CA ILE A 171 8.96 -16.59 4.56
C ILE A 171 9.85 -16.45 5.80
N ASP A 172 9.61 -17.21 6.87
CA ASP A 172 10.49 -17.22 8.04
C ASP A 172 11.85 -17.85 7.76
N GLU A 173 12.82 -17.66 8.64
CA GLU A 173 14.22 -18.00 8.36
C GLU A 173 14.60 -19.44 8.71
N ASP A 174 13.79 -20.10 9.52
CA ASP A 174 14.08 -21.45 10.01
C ASP A 174 13.60 -22.54 9.04
N ASP A 175 13.64 -23.80 9.48
CA ASP A 175 13.21 -24.97 8.71
C ASP A 175 12.24 -25.83 9.57
N GLU A 176 11.66 -25.23 10.62
CA GLU A 176 10.77 -25.90 11.57
C GLU A 176 9.30 -25.67 11.16
N PRO A 177 8.60 -26.70 10.64
CA PRO A 177 7.25 -26.49 10.15
C PRO A 177 6.29 -26.18 11.30
N ARG A 178 5.42 -25.17 11.10
CA ARG A 178 4.28 -24.87 11.98
C ARG A 178 3.28 -26.04 12.03
N GLU A 179 2.27 -25.95 12.91
CA GLU A 179 1.31 -27.03 13.16
C GLU A 179 0.70 -27.62 11.88
N PHE A 180 0.30 -26.75 10.94
CA PHE A 180 -0.24 -27.13 9.63
C PHE A 180 0.64 -26.67 8.46
N GLY A 181 1.88 -26.25 8.77
CA GLY A 181 2.79 -25.63 7.84
C GLY A 181 3.50 -26.61 6.90
N ALA A 182 4.34 -26.05 6.03
CA ALA A 182 5.06 -26.78 5.01
C ALA A 182 6.44 -26.20 4.77
N GLU A 183 7.45 -27.03 5.03
CA GLU A 183 8.86 -26.71 4.84
C GLU A 183 9.48 -27.43 3.63
N ALA A 184 10.80 -27.31 3.44
CA ALA A 184 11.53 -27.90 2.31
C ALA A 184 11.18 -29.38 2.01
N ASP A 185 10.95 -30.21 3.03
CA ASP A 185 10.58 -31.63 2.88
C ASP A 185 9.18 -31.84 2.28
N SER A 186 8.29 -30.85 2.38
CA SER A 186 6.94 -30.85 1.81
C SER A 186 6.93 -30.49 0.32
N TYR A 187 7.97 -29.81 -0.19
CA TYR A 187 8.06 -29.37 -1.59
C TYR A 187 8.97 -30.28 -2.44
N SER A 188 8.48 -30.65 -3.63
CA SER A 188 9.23 -31.54 -4.54
C SER A 188 9.93 -30.83 -5.70
N LEU A 189 9.47 -29.64 -6.07
CA LEU A 189 9.89 -28.92 -7.28
C LEU A 189 10.45 -27.52 -7.00
N VAL A 190 10.12 -26.97 -5.85
CA VAL A 190 10.52 -25.66 -5.37
C VAL A 190 11.15 -25.84 -3.99
N ILE A 191 11.99 -24.89 -3.61
CA ILE A 191 12.54 -24.80 -2.26
C ILE A 191 11.91 -23.54 -1.67
N PRO A 192 11.36 -23.61 -0.46
CA PRO A 192 10.94 -22.43 0.29
C PRO A 192 12.00 -21.33 0.29
N ARG A 193 11.56 -20.07 0.36
CA ARG A 193 12.48 -18.95 0.26
C ARG A 193 13.31 -18.81 1.53
N ASN A 194 12.69 -19.10 2.67
CA ASN A 194 13.15 -18.86 4.02
C ASN A 194 13.65 -17.42 4.19
N GLY A 195 12.78 -16.48 3.84
CA GLY A 195 13.07 -15.05 3.87
C GLY A 195 12.02 -14.21 3.12
N PRO A 196 12.16 -12.87 3.14
CA PRO A 196 11.18 -11.96 2.57
C PRO A 196 11.03 -12.15 1.05
N ILE A 197 9.78 -12.24 0.59
CA ILE A 197 9.42 -12.32 -0.83
C ILE A 197 9.48 -10.95 -1.50
N SER A 198 9.93 -10.93 -2.76
CA SER A 198 10.07 -9.70 -3.55
C SER A 198 8.89 -9.42 -4.49
N SER A 199 8.07 -10.44 -4.75
CA SER A 199 6.87 -10.35 -5.60
C SER A 199 5.77 -11.16 -4.96
N LEU A 200 4.56 -10.61 -4.93
CA LEU A 200 3.42 -11.29 -4.33
C LEU A 200 3.03 -12.57 -5.11
N GLU A 201 3.30 -12.63 -6.41
CA GLU A 201 3.16 -13.84 -7.25
C GLU A 201 3.93 -15.05 -6.74
N GLU A 202 4.96 -14.86 -5.91
CA GLU A 202 5.70 -15.97 -5.34
C GLU A 202 4.83 -16.87 -4.45
N LEU A 203 3.76 -16.32 -3.87
CA LEU A 203 2.78 -17.10 -3.11
C LEU A 203 2.14 -18.22 -3.96
N LEU A 204 2.12 -18.11 -5.29
CA LEU A 204 1.64 -19.20 -6.17
C LEU A 204 2.54 -20.45 -6.15
N LEU A 205 3.72 -20.38 -5.53
CA LEU A 205 4.60 -21.52 -5.31
C LEU A 205 4.34 -22.23 -3.97
N VAL A 206 3.64 -21.54 -3.05
CA VAL A 206 3.30 -22.05 -1.72
C VAL A 206 2.23 -23.13 -1.83
N MET A 207 2.34 -24.15 -0.98
CA MET A 207 1.40 -25.25 -0.97
C MET A 207 -0.02 -24.76 -0.63
N GLY A 208 -1.00 -25.23 -1.41
CA GLY A 208 -2.41 -24.90 -1.18
C GLY A 208 -2.86 -23.55 -1.74
N VAL A 209 -1.94 -22.68 -2.15
CA VAL A 209 -2.27 -21.44 -2.86
C VAL A 209 -2.58 -21.74 -4.32
N ASP A 210 -3.70 -21.22 -4.81
CA ASP A 210 -4.10 -21.32 -6.22
C ASP A 210 -4.35 -19.95 -6.86
N PRO A 211 -4.36 -19.85 -8.21
CA PRO A 211 -4.57 -18.58 -8.88
C PRO A 211 -5.91 -17.90 -8.60
N PHE A 212 -6.95 -18.65 -8.23
CA PHE A 212 -8.26 -18.10 -7.93
C PHE A 212 -8.27 -17.45 -6.54
N LEU A 213 -7.65 -18.07 -5.52
CA LEU A 213 -7.42 -17.41 -4.23
C LEU A 213 -6.60 -16.11 -4.41
N MET A 214 -5.61 -16.15 -5.29
CA MET A 214 -4.70 -15.03 -5.52
C MET A 214 -5.35 -13.83 -6.25
N TYR A 215 -6.16 -14.09 -7.28
CA TYR A 215 -6.67 -13.06 -8.20
C TYR A 215 -8.19 -12.95 -8.25
N GLY A 216 -8.91 -13.86 -7.60
CA GLY A 216 -10.37 -13.89 -7.60
C GLY A 216 -10.96 -14.00 -9.02
N GLU A 217 -12.05 -13.27 -9.21
CA GLU A 217 -12.82 -13.14 -10.43
C GLU A 217 -12.28 -12.04 -11.36
N ASP A 218 -11.44 -11.11 -10.87
CA ASP A 218 -10.82 -10.06 -11.67
C ASP A 218 -9.65 -10.58 -12.52
N GLY A 219 -9.98 -11.41 -13.51
CA GLY A 219 -8.99 -12.08 -14.35
C GLY A 219 -8.12 -11.11 -15.16
N ASN A 220 -8.61 -9.89 -15.38
CA ASN A 220 -7.90 -8.88 -16.14
C ASN A 220 -7.28 -7.75 -15.29
N ARG A 221 -7.44 -7.81 -13.96
CA ARG A 221 -6.88 -6.90 -12.93
C ARG A 221 -7.28 -5.44 -13.10
N ASN A 222 -8.47 -5.16 -13.61
CA ASN A 222 -8.96 -3.79 -13.82
C ASN A 222 -9.82 -3.29 -12.64
N GLY A 223 -10.14 -4.15 -11.68
CA GLY A 223 -10.99 -3.84 -10.54
C GLY A 223 -12.43 -3.49 -10.90
N VAL A 224 -12.90 -3.89 -12.08
CA VAL A 224 -14.25 -3.61 -12.59
C VAL A 224 -14.91 -4.92 -12.94
N LEU A 225 -16.07 -5.20 -12.33
CA LEU A 225 -16.85 -6.39 -12.63
C LEU A 225 -17.26 -6.43 -14.11
N ASP A 226 -16.57 -7.25 -14.91
CA ASP A 226 -16.87 -7.45 -16.31
C ASP A 226 -17.97 -8.51 -16.50
N PRO A 227 -18.71 -8.50 -17.63
CA PRO A 227 -19.76 -9.49 -17.86
C PRO A 227 -19.30 -10.95 -17.90
N ASN A 228 -18.00 -11.19 -18.09
CA ASN A 228 -17.39 -12.53 -18.06
C ASN A 228 -16.86 -12.91 -16.67
N GLU A 229 -17.07 -12.04 -15.68
CA GLU A 229 -16.68 -12.21 -14.27
C GLU A 229 -17.95 -12.23 -13.38
N ASP A 230 -19.13 -12.35 -14.01
CA ASP A 230 -20.45 -12.45 -13.39
C ASP A 230 -21.37 -13.37 -14.25
N ASP A 231 -20.80 -14.41 -14.89
CA ASP A 231 -21.51 -15.33 -15.79
C ASP A 231 -21.46 -16.81 -15.41
N ALA A 232 -21.04 -17.10 -14.18
CA ALA A 232 -20.86 -18.39 -13.56
C ALA A 232 -19.86 -19.27 -14.33
N ASP A 233 -20.32 -20.41 -14.87
CA ASP A 233 -19.45 -21.33 -15.62
C ASP A 233 -19.42 -21.05 -17.14
N GLN A 234 -19.96 -19.92 -17.60
CA GLN A 234 -20.09 -19.65 -19.04
C GLN A 234 -18.77 -19.26 -19.69
N SER A 235 -17.96 -18.48 -18.99
CA SER A 235 -16.63 -18.07 -19.44
C SER A 235 -15.61 -18.19 -18.31
N LEU A 236 -14.34 -17.87 -18.61
CA LEU A 236 -13.29 -17.83 -17.59
C LEU A 236 -13.04 -16.36 -17.23
N PRO A 237 -12.70 -16.04 -15.96
CA PRO A 237 -12.63 -16.97 -14.82
C PRO A 237 -14.02 -17.48 -14.42
N TYR A 238 -14.08 -18.68 -13.83
CA TYR A 238 -15.36 -19.18 -13.31
C TYR A 238 -15.70 -18.42 -12.04
N ASP A 239 -16.92 -17.93 -11.96
CA ASP A 239 -17.39 -17.03 -10.90
C ASP A 239 -18.66 -17.56 -10.23
N ASN A 240 -19.12 -16.86 -9.19
CA ASN A 240 -20.32 -17.23 -8.45
C ASN A 240 -21.62 -16.56 -8.95
N ALA A 241 -21.51 -15.63 -9.91
CA ALA A 241 -22.55 -14.78 -10.48
C ALA A 241 -23.45 -14.07 -9.44
N ASP A 242 -22.87 -13.61 -8.33
CA ASP A 242 -23.57 -12.90 -7.27
C ASP A 242 -23.64 -11.37 -7.49
N GLY A 243 -23.03 -10.89 -8.58
CA GLY A 243 -22.95 -9.49 -8.94
C GLY A 243 -21.90 -8.71 -8.15
N VAL A 244 -21.02 -9.32 -7.36
CA VAL A 244 -19.93 -8.71 -6.59
C VAL A 244 -18.60 -9.25 -7.09
N LEU A 245 -17.66 -8.35 -7.39
CA LEU A 245 -16.33 -8.75 -7.85
C LEU A 245 -15.48 -9.25 -6.68
N ASP A 246 -15.05 -10.51 -6.72
CA ASP A 246 -13.95 -10.99 -5.90
C ASP A 246 -12.60 -10.60 -6.53
N LEU A 247 -11.79 -9.82 -5.83
CA LEU A 247 -10.47 -9.37 -6.29
C LEU A 247 -9.33 -10.33 -5.91
N GLY A 248 -9.63 -11.34 -5.07
CA GLY A 248 -8.65 -12.24 -4.49
C GLY A 248 -7.65 -11.55 -3.56
N TRP A 249 -6.70 -12.34 -3.05
CA TRP A 249 -5.70 -11.90 -2.07
C TRP A 249 -4.79 -10.78 -2.58
N SER A 250 -4.62 -10.61 -3.89
CA SER A 250 -3.85 -9.50 -4.47
C SER A 250 -4.38 -8.10 -4.10
N ALA A 251 -5.66 -7.99 -3.74
CA ALA A 251 -6.24 -6.75 -3.24
C ALA A 251 -6.05 -6.52 -1.73
N HIS A 252 -5.64 -7.56 -1.00
CA HIS A 252 -5.52 -7.56 0.46
C HIS A 252 -4.07 -7.65 0.94
N LEU A 253 -3.17 -8.22 0.15
CA LEU A 253 -1.77 -8.47 0.51
C LEU A 253 -0.80 -7.56 -0.24
N THR A 254 0.33 -7.29 0.38
CA THR A 254 1.47 -6.58 -0.20
C THR A 254 2.81 -7.13 0.29
N VAL A 255 3.90 -6.71 -0.35
CA VAL A 255 5.29 -6.99 0.06
C VAL A 255 6.02 -5.73 0.51
N SER A 256 5.40 -4.54 0.39
CA SER A 256 6.11 -3.26 0.44
C SER A 256 5.41 -2.16 1.24
N SER A 257 4.47 -2.44 2.13
CA SER A 257 3.84 -1.38 2.95
C SER A 257 4.85 -0.69 3.88
N LYS A 258 4.93 0.64 3.85
CA LYS A 258 5.74 1.41 4.81
C LYS A 258 5.13 2.79 5.06
N GLU A 259 5.36 3.32 6.26
CA GLU A 259 5.18 4.73 6.59
C GLU A 259 6.51 5.32 7.08
N GLY A 260 6.79 6.56 6.71
CA GLY A 260 7.94 7.32 7.19
C GLY A 260 7.71 7.85 8.60
N ASN A 261 8.75 7.79 9.42
CA ASN A 261 8.75 8.34 10.78
C ASN A 261 9.21 9.82 10.81
N PHE A 262 8.65 10.62 9.90
CA PHE A 262 8.94 12.05 9.77
C PHE A 262 7.72 12.89 10.09
N ARG A 263 7.95 14.17 10.37
CA ARG A 263 6.88 15.17 10.50
C ARG A 263 6.29 15.47 9.12
N HIS A 264 4.97 15.52 9.01
CA HIS A 264 4.28 15.79 7.74
C HIS A 264 3.76 17.23 7.62
N ALA A 265 3.56 17.93 8.75
CA ALA A 265 2.85 19.22 8.74
C ALA A 265 3.71 20.43 8.30
N TYR A 266 5.04 20.37 8.47
CA TYR A 266 5.92 21.54 8.32
C TYR A 266 6.94 21.42 7.18
N ASP A 267 7.59 20.26 7.04
CA ASP A 267 8.51 19.95 5.95
C ASP A 267 8.72 18.43 5.88
N ARG A 268 8.18 17.79 4.84
CA ARG A 268 8.25 16.33 4.70
C ARG A 268 9.72 15.93 4.52
N PHE A 269 10.23 15.05 5.39
CA PHE A 269 11.65 14.64 5.53
C PHE A 269 12.62 15.69 6.10
N GLY A 270 12.17 16.91 6.37
CA GLY A 270 13.03 17.96 6.94
C GLY A 270 13.27 17.82 8.43
N GLU A 271 12.33 17.21 9.15
CA GLU A 271 12.38 17.02 10.60
C GLU A 271 11.91 15.61 10.98
N GLU A 272 12.72 14.91 11.79
CA GLU A 272 12.37 13.64 12.42
C GLU A 272 11.36 13.87 13.55
N ARG A 273 10.57 12.83 13.86
CA ARG A 273 9.73 12.86 15.05
C ARG A 273 10.59 12.71 16.30
N LEU A 274 10.19 13.38 17.37
CA LEU A 274 10.84 13.28 18.67
C LEU A 274 10.44 11.94 19.31
N ASN A 275 11.43 11.10 19.59
CA ASN A 275 11.16 9.83 20.25
C ASN A 275 10.89 10.04 21.75
N VAL A 276 9.71 9.68 22.23
CA VAL A 276 9.37 9.80 23.67
C VAL A 276 10.16 8.83 24.54
N ASN A 277 10.80 7.83 23.91
CA ASN A 277 11.63 6.82 24.55
C ASN A 277 13.14 7.14 24.45
N GLU A 278 13.52 8.42 24.30
CA GLU A 278 14.92 8.85 24.35
C GLU A 278 15.66 8.28 25.59
N PRO A 279 16.85 7.66 25.43
CA PRO A 279 17.57 7.00 26.52
C PRO A 279 17.97 7.96 27.64
N LEU A 280 18.34 9.20 27.29
CA LEU A 280 18.74 10.24 28.24
C LEU A 280 17.55 11.14 28.58
N LEU A 281 17.01 10.97 29.79
CA LEU A 281 15.87 11.78 30.26
C LEU A 281 16.13 13.30 30.27
N THR A 282 17.39 13.72 30.42
CA THR A 282 17.75 15.14 30.32
C THR A 282 17.56 15.69 28.93
N ASP A 283 17.93 14.90 27.91
CA ASP A 283 17.87 15.30 26.52
C ASP A 283 16.41 15.25 26.06
N LEU A 284 15.67 14.21 26.47
CA LEU A 284 14.22 14.13 26.31
C LEU A 284 13.52 15.37 26.85
N TYR A 285 13.83 15.78 28.09
CA TYR A 285 13.23 16.96 28.70
C TYR A 285 13.57 18.24 27.93
N ASP A 286 14.84 18.44 27.57
CA ASP A 286 15.29 19.65 26.89
C ASP A 286 14.65 19.77 25.49
N LEU A 287 14.53 18.67 24.75
CA LEU A 287 13.86 18.60 23.45
C LEU A 287 12.35 18.88 23.57
N LEU A 288 11.67 18.27 24.54
CA LEU A 288 10.25 18.49 24.78
C LEU A 288 9.95 19.90 25.28
N GLU A 289 10.84 20.51 26.08
CA GLU A 289 10.67 21.87 26.57
C GLU A 289 10.76 22.89 25.42
N GLU A 290 11.63 22.65 24.45
CA GLU A 290 11.75 23.48 23.24
C GLU A 290 10.47 23.40 22.39
N GLU A 291 9.93 22.20 22.20
CA GLU A 291 8.77 21.95 21.33
C GLU A 291 7.43 22.33 22.00
N TYR A 292 7.20 21.82 23.20
CA TYR A 292 5.90 21.81 23.87
C TYR A 292 5.85 22.67 25.14
N GLY A 293 7.00 23.15 25.60
CA GLY A 293 7.14 23.90 26.84
C GLY A 293 7.24 23.01 28.08
N THR A 294 7.48 23.68 29.21
CA THR A 294 7.87 23.06 30.49
C THR A 294 6.84 22.08 31.03
N ASP A 295 5.53 22.34 30.88
CA ASP A 295 4.49 21.51 31.50
C ASP A 295 4.44 20.11 30.89
N ILE A 296 4.48 20.01 29.55
CA ILE A 296 4.47 18.75 28.81
C ILE A 296 5.80 18.01 28.98
N ALA A 297 6.94 18.73 28.90
CA ALA A 297 8.25 18.17 29.14
C ALA A 297 8.34 17.51 30.53
N THR A 298 7.86 18.22 31.56
CA THR A 298 7.81 17.70 32.93
C THR A 298 6.94 16.44 33.01
N PHE A 299 5.76 16.44 32.38
CA PHE A 299 4.86 15.30 32.42
C PHE A 299 5.43 14.04 31.75
N ILE A 300 5.90 14.14 30.50
CA ILE A 300 6.42 12.97 29.76
C ILE A 300 7.69 12.44 30.43
N THR A 301 8.61 13.31 30.85
CA THR A 301 9.82 12.88 31.55
C THR A 301 9.49 12.23 32.90
N ALA A 302 8.48 12.75 33.63
CA ALA A 302 7.99 12.11 34.85
C ALA A 302 7.38 10.72 34.55
N TYR A 303 6.62 10.59 33.47
CA TYR A 303 6.03 9.32 33.04
C TYR A 303 7.12 8.28 32.77
N ARG A 304 8.16 8.63 32.00
CA ARG A 304 9.32 7.75 31.76
C ARG A 304 10.10 7.43 33.04
N LEU A 305 10.10 8.33 34.03
CA LEU A 305 10.83 8.14 35.30
C LEU A 305 10.10 7.23 36.29
N LYS A 306 8.76 7.29 36.39
CA LYS A 306 7.98 6.57 37.44
C LYS A 306 6.84 5.69 36.92
N GLY A 307 6.48 5.80 35.64
CA GLY A 307 5.31 5.15 35.07
C GLY A 307 3.98 5.82 35.46
N PRO A 308 2.85 5.29 34.96
CA PRO A 308 1.52 5.76 35.35
C PRO A 308 1.26 5.47 36.83
N ALA A 309 0.56 6.37 37.51
CA ALA A 309 0.10 6.19 38.88
C ALA A 309 -0.88 5.01 38.91
N THR A 310 -0.48 3.91 39.54
CA THR A 310 -1.37 2.78 39.78
C THR A 310 -2.35 3.15 40.88
N ASP A 311 -3.65 3.11 40.57
CA ASP A 311 -4.68 3.27 41.59
C ASP A 311 -4.71 1.99 42.43
N GLU A 312 -4.00 1.96 43.57
CA GLU A 312 -4.02 0.84 44.54
C GLU A 312 -5.45 0.47 45.00
N THR A 313 -6.48 1.28 44.69
CA THR A 313 -7.89 0.99 45.01
C THR A 313 -8.61 0.11 43.98
N LEU A 314 -8.07 -0.04 42.77
CA LEU A 314 -8.48 -1.08 41.82
C LEU A 314 -7.58 -2.28 42.11
N GLY A 315 -8.01 -3.17 43.01
CA GLY A 315 -7.32 -4.43 43.33
C GLY A 315 -7.35 -5.45 42.19
N VAL A 316 -7.02 -4.99 40.99
CA VAL A 316 -6.81 -5.77 39.80
C VAL A 316 -5.35 -5.54 39.44
N ASP A 317 -4.50 -6.52 39.76
CA ASP A 317 -3.17 -6.60 39.16
C ASP A 317 -3.40 -6.54 37.64
N LEU A 318 -2.81 -5.55 36.95
CA LEU A 318 -2.85 -5.50 35.49
C LEU A 318 -2.19 -6.78 34.90
N ASP A 319 -1.27 -7.38 35.65
CA ASP A 319 -0.70 -8.71 35.41
C ASP A 319 -1.73 -9.85 35.49
N ASP A 320 -2.83 -9.68 36.24
CA ASP A 320 -3.92 -10.66 36.35
C ASP A 320 -5.02 -10.47 35.26
N ILE A 321 -5.11 -9.31 34.60
CA ILE A 321 -5.94 -9.11 33.39
C ILE A 321 -5.19 -9.54 32.13
N ALA A 322 -3.86 -9.54 32.15
CA ALA A 322 -3.01 -10.14 31.13
C ALA A 322 -3.19 -11.67 30.98
N MET A 323 -4.16 -12.26 31.68
CA MET A 323 -4.66 -13.60 31.40
C MET A 323 -5.54 -13.56 30.14
N GLU A 324 -4.94 -13.93 29.00
CA GLU A 324 -5.57 -14.32 27.71
C GLU A 324 -5.68 -13.25 26.60
N VAL A 325 -5.27 -11.99 26.83
CA VAL A 325 -5.37 -10.91 25.83
C VAL A 325 -4.04 -10.14 25.68
N LEU A 326 -3.38 -10.32 24.53
CA LEU A 326 -2.32 -9.49 23.93
C LEU A 326 -1.42 -8.73 24.92
N VAL A 327 -0.27 -9.32 25.26
CA VAL A 327 0.80 -8.56 25.90
C VAL A 327 1.37 -7.60 24.84
N PRO A 328 1.44 -6.27 25.11
CA PRO A 328 2.06 -5.30 24.19
C PRO A 328 3.47 -5.72 23.75
N ASP A 329 4.16 -6.48 24.60
CA ASP A 329 5.51 -6.99 24.35
C ASP A 329 5.60 -8.02 23.19
N GLU A 330 4.48 -8.56 22.72
CA GLU A 330 4.44 -9.54 21.63
C GLU A 330 4.10 -8.94 20.26
N ASN A 331 3.86 -7.63 20.18
CA ASN A 331 3.62 -6.96 18.91
C ASN A 331 4.93 -6.34 18.36
N PRO A 332 5.61 -6.97 17.37
CA PRO A 332 6.85 -6.46 16.79
C PRO A 332 6.68 -5.14 16.01
N LEU A 333 5.43 -4.65 15.87
CA LEU A 333 5.11 -3.36 15.25
C LEU A 333 5.03 -2.21 16.26
N ILE A 334 4.96 -2.55 17.55
CA ILE A 334 5.08 -1.58 18.63
C ILE A 334 6.57 -1.31 18.81
N GLY A 335 6.91 -0.03 18.89
CA GLY A 335 8.29 0.44 18.96
C GLY A 335 8.97 0.01 20.25
N PHE A 336 9.47 -1.22 20.27
CA PHE A 336 10.67 -1.50 21.02
C PHE A 336 11.77 -0.59 20.48
N GLY A 337 12.48 0.06 21.39
CA GLY A 337 13.71 0.77 21.05
C GLY A 337 14.73 -0.24 20.54
N ASP A 338 14.58 -0.69 19.29
CA ASP A 338 15.58 -1.47 18.60
C ASP A 338 16.79 -0.57 18.43
N SER A 339 17.77 -0.75 19.33
CA SER A 339 19.15 -0.75 18.86
C SER A 339 19.16 -1.70 17.65
N GLU A 340 19.55 -1.22 16.46
CA GLU A 340 19.67 -2.04 15.25
C GLU A 340 20.12 -3.45 15.64
N SER A 341 19.21 -4.43 15.57
CA SER A 341 19.60 -5.77 15.99
C SER A 341 20.67 -6.25 15.03
N THR A 342 21.84 -6.58 15.58
CA THR A 342 22.94 -7.15 14.81
C THR A 342 22.67 -8.60 14.40
N GLY A 343 21.48 -9.13 14.72
CA GLY A 343 21.12 -10.54 14.62
C GLY A 343 21.76 -11.39 15.74
N ASP A 344 22.29 -10.73 16.78
CA ASP A 344 22.96 -11.36 17.92
C ASP A 344 22.58 -10.61 19.21
N LEU A 345 21.62 -11.20 19.95
CA LEU A 345 21.12 -10.69 21.23
C LEU A 345 22.25 -10.29 22.21
N ALA A 346 23.36 -11.03 22.23
CA ALA A 346 24.47 -10.74 23.14
C ALA A 346 25.29 -9.50 22.73
N THR A 347 25.29 -9.16 21.44
CA THR A 347 25.99 -7.99 20.91
C THR A 347 25.13 -6.73 21.03
N ASP A 348 23.81 -6.89 20.89
CA ASP A 348 22.83 -5.81 21.07
C ASP A 348 22.71 -5.41 22.55
N GLU A 349 22.59 -6.40 23.46
CA GLU A 349 22.69 -6.19 24.90
C GLU A 349 24.01 -5.49 25.28
N ALA A 350 25.13 -5.87 24.66
CA ALA A 350 26.42 -5.26 24.94
C ALA A 350 26.54 -3.81 24.44
N LEU A 351 25.80 -3.42 23.38
CA LEU A 351 25.77 -2.04 22.89
C LEU A 351 24.87 -1.16 23.77
N ALA A 352 23.70 -1.67 24.17
CA ALA A 352 22.81 -1.02 25.11
C ALA A 352 23.51 -0.82 26.47
N ASP A 353 24.11 -1.88 27.02
CA ASP A 353 24.93 -1.84 28.23
C ASP A 353 26.13 -0.89 28.11
N ALA A 354 26.70 -0.74 26.90
CA ALA A 354 27.79 0.20 26.66
C ALA A 354 27.29 1.64 26.60
N ALA A 355 26.12 1.91 26.02
CA ALA A 355 25.50 3.24 26.01
C ALA A 355 25.07 3.65 27.42
N GLU A 356 24.42 2.74 28.14
CA GLU A 356 24.04 2.91 29.54
C GLU A 356 25.28 3.06 30.42
N GLY A 357 26.30 2.23 30.25
CA GLY A 357 27.57 2.32 30.97
C GLY A 357 28.39 3.59 30.66
N VAL A 358 28.22 4.19 29.48
CA VAL A 358 28.80 5.50 29.13
C VAL A 358 28.02 6.63 29.78
N ALA A 359 26.68 6.57 29.80
CA ALA A 359 25.86 7.51 30.57
C ALA A 359 26.23 7.43 32.06
N ASP A 360 26.28 6.22 32.61
CA ASP A 360 26.67 5.98 34.00
C ASP A 360 28.09 6.49 34.28
N ALA A 361 29.04 6.34 33.35
CA ALA A 361 30.40 6.88 33.46
C ALA A 361 30.49 8.41 33.32
N LEU A 362 29.58 9.05 32.59
CA LEU A 362 29.50 10.51 32.46
C LEU A 362 28.93 11.16 33.73
N PHE A 363 28.04 10.46 34.44
CA PHE A 363 27.30 10.99 35.59
C PHE A 363 27.74 10.42 36.96
N SER A 364 28.55 9.35 37.03
CA SER A 364 29.05 8.77 38.29
C SER A 364 30.28 9.47 38.91
N GLY A 365 30.77 10.57 38.31
CA GLY A 365 31.89 11.34 38.85
C GLY A 365 31.46 12.46 39.81
N ASP A 366 31.34 12.19 41.12
CA ASP A 366 31.31 13.15 42.25
C ASP A 366 30.69 14.55 41.94
N GLY A 367 29.42 14.60 41.50
CA GLY A 367 28.86 15.85 40.96
C GLY A 367 27.35 15.98 40.83
N GLY A 368 26.62 16.08 41.96
CA GLY A 368 25.30 16.73 42.04
C GLY A 368 24.10 15.99 41.42
N ALA A 369 22.90 16.23 41.95
CA ALA A 369 21.65 15.76 41.34
C ALA A 369 21.48 16.41 39.95
N VAL A 370 21.30 15.59 38.93
CA VAL A 370 20.99 16.03 37.56
C VAL A 370 19.50 16.34 37.55
N THR A 371 19.17 17.64 37.56
CA THR A 371 17.79 18.10 37.71
C THR A 371 17.27 18.82 36.47
N ARG A 372 16.00 18.59 36.14
CA ARG A 372 15.20 19.29 35.12
C ARG A 372 13.76 19.41 35.61
N GLY A 373 13.10 20.53 35.35
CA GLY A 373 11.72 20.76 35.83
C GLY A 373 11.52 20.62 37.34
N GLY A 374 12.60 20.69 38.14
CA GLY A 374 12.59 20.41 39.58
C GLY A 374 12.61 18.92 39.97
N MET A 375 12.67 17.99 39.01
CA MET A 375 12.82 16.54 39.21
C MET A 375 14.29 16.12 39.23
N ASP A 376 14.62 15.08 40.00
CA ASP A 376 15.93 14.42 39.96
C ASP A 376 15.88 13.26 38.93
N LEU A 377 16.66 13.39 37.86
CA LEU A 377 16.69 12.45 36.73
C LEU A 377 17.88 11.48 36.80
N THR A 378 18.62 11.45 37.92
CA THR A 378 19.80 10.61 38.07
C THR A 378 19.51 9.11 38.03
N GLU A 379 18.28 8.70 38.34
CA GLU A 379 17.85 7.29 38.30
C GLU A 379 17.64 6.77 36.85
N GLY A 380 17.59 7.65 35.85
CA GLY A 380 17.28 7.27 34.47
C GLY A 380 15.79 6.91 34.27
N ALA A 381 15.44 6.47 33.06
CA ALA A 381 14.08 6.02 32.75
C ALA A 381 13.80 4.65 33.41
N SER A 382 12.60 4.46 33.95
CA SER A 382 12.15 3.18 34.52
C SER A 382 10.97 2.55 33.79
N THR A 383 10.31 3.30 32.91
CA THR A 383 9.12 2.84 32.18
C THR A 383 9.20 3.29 30.73
N GLU A 384 8.80 2.42 29.82
CA GLU A 384 8.69 2.73 28.39
C GLU A 384 7.26 3.11 27.99
N ILE A 385 7.14 3.94 26.96
CA ILE A 385 5.85 4.31 26.39
C ILE A 385 5.70 3.50 25.10
N ASN A 386 4.79 2.54 25.09
CA ASN A 386 4.58 1.66 23.94
C ASN A 386 3.59 2.27 22.94
N SER A 387 2.65 3.08 23.43
CA SER A 387 1.71 3.83 22.61
C SER A 387 1.58 5.28 23.09
N LEU A 388 1.47 6.23 22.16
CA LEU A 388 1.17 7.62 22.51
C LEU A 388 -0.21 7.77 23.19
N PHE A 389 -1.12 6.80 23.01
CA PHE A 389 -2.42 6.76 23.70
C PHE A 389 -2.30 6.40 25.19
N GLU A 390 -1.15 5.92 25.65
CA GLU A 390 -0.89 5.76 27.09
C GLU A 390 -0.82 7.09 27.82
N LEU A 391 -0.37 8.14 27.14
CA LEU A 391 -0.27 9.48 27.71
C LEU A 391 -1.64 10.11 27.97
N ILE A 392 -2.71 9.64 27.33
CA ILE A 392 -4.06 10.19 27.49
C ILE A 392 -4.66 9.73 28.82
N ASP A 393 -5.24 10.67 29.58
CA ASP A 393 -5.83 10.49 30.92
C ASP A 393 -4.87 9.92 31.98
N ALA A 394 -3.57 9.79 31.68
CA ALA A 394 -2.59 9.30 32.63
C ALA A 394 -2.35 10.30 33.78
N GLU A 395 -2.09 9.77 34.96
CA GLU A 395 -1.58 10.53 36.11
C GLU A 395 -0.21 9.96 36.48
N VAL A 396 0.70 10.81 36.94
CA VAL A 396 2.05 10.41 37.33
C VAL A 396 2.38 11.01 38.69
N VAL A 397 2.87 10.18 39.61
CA VAL A 397 3.33 10.64 40.92
C VAL A 397 4.86 10.75 40.91
N VAL A 398 5.37 11.97 41.02
CA VAL A 398 6.81 12.25 40.98
C VAL A 398 7.21 13.27 42.04
N GLU A 399 8.46 13.24 42.48
CA GLU A 399 9.02 14.21 43.41
C GLU A 399 9.57 15.43 42.66
N ILE A 400 8.98 16.61 42.90
CA ILE A 400 9.42 17.90 42.36
C ILE A 400 9.86 18.80 43.52
N GLU A 401 11.10 19.29 43.47
CA GLU A 401 11.72 20.13 44.50
C GLU A 401 11.61 19.57 45.93
N GLY A 402 11.69 18.24 46.10
CA GLY A 402 11.60 17.61 47.41
C GLY A 402 10.16 17.34 47.88
N ARG A 403 9.15 17.49 47.02
CA ARG A 403 7.74 17.25 47.33
C ARG A 403 7.12 16.31 46.32
N GLU A 404 6.42 15.31 46.84
CA GLU A 404 5.58 14.44 46.02
C GLU A 404 4.43 15.25 45.40
N THR A 405 4.34 15.20 44.08
CA THR A 405 3.36 15.91 43.26
C THR A 405 2.74 14.93 42.27
N THR A 406 1.41 14.94 42.19
CA THR A 406 0.67 14.24 41.15
C THR A 406 0.53 15.18 39.95
N LEU A 407 1.08 14.78 38.82
CA LEU A 407 0.90 15.44 37.53
C LEU A 407 -0.23 14.73 36.78
N THR A 408 -1.16 15.51 36.25
CA THR A 408 -2.24 15.01 35.38
C THR A 408 -1.83 15.23 33.93
N SER A 409 -2.19 14.28 33.06
CA SER A 409 -1.93 14.39 31.63
C SER A 409 -2.47 15.69 31.03
N PRO A 410 -1.70 16.34 30.15
CA PRO A 410 -2.18 17.47 29.37
C PRO A 410 -3.21 17.04 28.30
N TRP A 411 -3.32 15.73 28.01
CA TRP A 411 -4.29 15.17 27.07
C TRP A 411 -5.36 14.37 27.80
N THR A 412 -6.60 14.84 27.70
CA THR A 412 -7.76 14.14 28.27
C THR A 412 -8.53 13.39 27.20
N SER A 413 -9.26 12.33 27.54
CA SER A 413 -10.12 11.58 26.60
C SER A 413 -11.35 12.35 26.08
N ASP A 414 -11.49 13.64 26.37
CA ASP A 414 -12.52 14.48 25.77
C ASP A 414 -12.38 14.52 24.24
N PRO A 415 -13.39 14.07 23.48
CA PRO A 415 -13.29 13.97 22.02
C PRO A 415 -12.99 15.30 21.31
N GLY A 416 -13.49 16.42 21.84
CA GLY A 416 -13.29 17.73 21.24
C GLY A 416 -11.85 18.20 21.38
N LEU A 417 -11.28 18.03 22.58
CA LEU A 417 -9.88 18.37 22.85
C LEU A 417 -8.93 17.46 22.07
N LEU A 418 -9.18 16.14 22.04
CA LEU A 418 -8.36 15.21 21.28
C LEU A 418 -8.36 15.47 19.78
N GLN A 419 -9.50 15.87 19.20
CA GLN A 419 -9.56 16.20 17.79
C GLN A 419 -8.66 17.40 17.42
N GLU A 420 -8.41 18.30 18.37
CA GLU A 420 -7.50 19.44 18.20
C GLU A 420 -6.04 19.08 18.48
N SER A 421 -5.77 18.26 19.50
CA SER A 421 -4.39 17.98 19.96
C SER A 421 -3.71 16.79 19.30
N LEU A 422 -4.47 15.74 18.91
CA LEU A 422 -3.88 14.51 18.35
C LEU A 422 -3.12 14.72 17.04
N PRO A 423 -3.59 15.55 16.08
CA PRO A 423 -2.84 15.77 14.85
C PRO A 423 -1.43 16.29 15.10
N ASP A 424 -1.27 17.21 16.06
CA ASP A 424 0.02 17.76 16.44
C ASP A 424 0.86 16.72 17.20
N LEU A 425 0.27 16.06 18.20
CA LEU A 425 0.93 15.02 19.00
C LEU A 425 1.49 13.87 18.14
N MET A 426 0.68 13.34 17.22
CA MET A 426 1.06 12.21 16.37
C MET A 426 1.93 12.62 15.18
N ASP A 427 2.01 13.91 14.86
CA ASP A 427 2.95 14.39 13.85
C ASP A 427 4.34 14.64 14.42
N SER A 428 4.42 15.11 15.67
CA SER A 428 5.67 15.53 16.31
C SER A 428 6.37 14.42 17.10
N LEU A 429 5.62 13.51 17.73
CA LEU A 429 6.13 12.49 18.62
C LEU A 429 6.09 11.09 17.98
N THR A 430 6.98 10.23 18.42
CA THR A 430 7.04 8.81 18.05
C THR A 430 7.52 7.98 19.23
N VAL A 431 7.26 6.68 19.20
CA VAL A 431 7.76 5.70 20.19
C VAL A 431 8.94 4.89 19.67
N THR A 432 9.28 5.03 18.38
CA THR A 432 10.32 4.26 17.70
C THR A 432 11.41 5.17 17.13
N THR A 433 12.64 4.64 17.10
CA THR A 433 13.81 5.26 16.47
C THR A 433 13.92 4.96 14.98
N GLN A 434 13.13 4.01 14.46
CA GLN A 434 13.21 3.62 13.06
C GLN A 434 12.74 4.76 12.16
N SER A 435 13.46 5.01 11.06
CA SER A 435 13.07 6.04 10.08
C SER A 435 11.87 5.62 9.22
N GLU A 436 11.59 4.32 9.15
CA GLU A 436 10.46 3.72 8.45
C GLU A 436 9.78 2.71 9.38
N ILE A 437 8.46 2.80 9.48
CA ILE A 437 7.63 1.85 10.22
C ILE A 437 6.93 0.97 9.19
N ILE A 438 7.08 -0.35 9.33
CA ILE A 438 6.62 -1.33 8.34
C ILE A 438 5.52 -2.18 8.96
N GLY A 439 4.43 -2.43 8.21
CA GLY A 439 3.40 -3.39 8.59
C GLY A 439 2.16 -2.83 9.29
N ARG A 440 2.14 -1.54 9.63
CA ARG A 440 0.93 -0.87 10.11
C ARG A 440 -0.10 -0.70 8.98
N LEU A 441 -1.37 -0.85 9.35
CA LEU A 441 -2.50 -0.87 8.43
C LEU A 441 -3.21 0.49 8.38
N ASN A 442 -3.28 1.09 7.20
CA ASN A 442 -3.97 2.36 6.98
C ASN A 442 -5.49 2.19 7.07
N ILE A 443 -6.07 2.55 8.21
CA ILE A 443 -7.51 2.44 8.49
C ILE A 443 -8.37 3.46 7.73
N ASN A 444 -7.83 4.26 6.83
CA ASN A 444 -8.61 5.12 5.94
C ASN A 444 -8.86 4.48 4.56
N GLN A 445 -8.05 3.48 4.18
CA GLN A 445 -8.18 2.79 2.89
C GLN A 445 -8.31 1.26 3.03
N ALA A 446 -7.82 0.67 4.12
CA ALA A 446 -7.80 -0.79 4.30
C ALA A 446 -9.19 -1.42 4.19
N ARG A 447 -9.28 -2.53 3.44
CA ARG A 447 -10.51 -3.31 3.31
C ARG A 447 -10.92 -3.95 4.64
N PRO A 448 -12.22 -4.14 4.92
CA PRO A 448 -12.66 -4.67 6.20
C PRO A 448 -12.10 -6.06 6.51
N GLU A 449 -11.88 -6.91 5.50
CA GLU A 449 -11.29 -8.24 5.65
C GLU A 449 -9.85 -8.17 6.19
N VAL A 450 -9.06 -7.19 5.73
CA VAL A 450 -7.69 -6.97 6.23
C VAL A 450 -7.71 -6.54 7.70
N LEU A 451 -8.71 -5.73 8.08
CA LEU A 451 -8.85 -5.27 9.46
C LEU A 451 -9.36 -6.36 10.39
N MET A 452 -10.17 -7.31 9.91
CA MET A 452 -10.69 -8.42 10.72
C MET A 452 -9.59 -9.31 11.29
N GLY A 453 -8.45 -9.41 10.61
CA GLY A 453 -7.30 -10.18 11.08
C GLY A 453 -6.53 -9.53 12.24
N ILE A 454 -6.78 -8.26 12.55
CA ILE A 454 -6.02 -7.55 13.60
C ILE A 454 -6.34 -8.19 14.97
N PRO A 455 -5.32 -8.68 15.70
CA PRO A 455 -5.53 -9.26 17.03
C PRO A 455 -6.25 -8.29 17.98
N GLY A 456 -7.27 -8.78 18.69
CA GLY A 456 -8.03 -7.98 19.66
C GLY A 456 -9.02 -6.97 19.06
N ILE A 457 -9.17 -6.93 17.73
CA ILE A 457 -10.14 -6.04 17.09
C ILE A 457 -11.59 -6.50 17.38
N PRO A 458 -12.51 -5.60 17.77
CA PRO A 458 -13.92 -5.95 17.88
C PRO A 458 -14.51 -6.36 16.51
N GLU A 459 -15.29 -7.45 16.46
CA GLU A 459 -15.83 -8.01 15.21
C GLU A 459 -16.64 -7.01 14.36
N ASP A 460 -17.31 -6.04 14.99
CA ASP A 460 -18.12 -5.04 14.30
C ASP A 460 -17.33 -3.79 13.88
N LEU A 461 -16.12 -3.60 14.42
CA LEU A 461 -15.32 -2.39 14.20
C LEU A 461 -14.94 -2.18 12.72
N PRO A 462 -14.48 -3.19 11.94
CA PRO A 462 -14.17 -2.99 10.51
C PRO A 462 -15.35 -2.42 9.71
N GLY A 463 -16.57 -2.90 9.97
CA GLY A 463 -17.79 -2.39 9.32
C GLY A 463 -18.13 -0.96 9.75
N LEU A 464 -17.94 -0.63 11.04
CA LEU A 464 -18.13 0.73 11.57
C LEU A 464 -17.10 1.72 11.00
N ILE A 465 -15.87 1.25 10.77
CA ILE A 465 -14.80 2.04 10.16
C ILE A 465 -15.20 2.42 8.74
N VAL A 466 -15.55 1.43 7.91
CA VAL A 466 -16.00 1.64 6.52
C VAL A 466 -17.19 2.60 6.46
N ALA A 467 -18.22 2.38 7.27
CA ALA A 467 -19.40 3.24 7.33
C ALA A 467 -19.10 4.69 7.78
N THR A 468 -18.04 4.88 8.58
CA THR A 468 -17.62 6.21 9.04
C THR A 468 -16.77 6.94 8.01
N ARG A 469 -15.89 6.23 7.29
CA ARG A 469 -15.14 6.80 6.14
C ARG A 469 -16.08 7.39 5.10
N GLU A 470 -17.12 6.65 4.70
CA GLU A 470 -18.11 7.12 3.72
C GLU A 470 -18.83 8.38 4.17
N ARG A 471 -19.16 8.47 5.46
CA ARG A 471 -19.81 9.64 6.06
C ARG A 471 -18.89 10.88 6.04
N LEU A 472 -17.59 10.66 6.12
CA LEU A 472 -16.55 11.70 6.23
C LEU A 472 -15.77 11.90 4.91
N ALA A 473 -16.23 11.31 3.80
CA ALA A 473 -15.54 11.40 2.51
C ALA A 473 -15.29 12.85 2.04
N ASN A 474 -16.12 13.80 2.47
CA ASN A 474 -15.99 15.23 2.14
C ASN A 474 -15.14 16.04 3.14
N ASP A 475 -14.69 15.43 4.24
CA ASP A 475 -13.91 16.08 5.29
C ASP A 475 -12.85 15.14 5.85
N SER A 476 -11.86 14.83 5.01
CA SER A 476 -10.74 13.95 5.33
C SER A 476 -9.85 14.47 6.47
N SER A 477 -9.94 15.76 6.82
CA SER A 477 -9.21 16.34 7.96
C SER A 477 -9.59 15.67 9.28
N GLN A 478 -10.81 15.16 9.39
CA GLN A 478 -11.29 14.42 10.56
C GLN A 478 -10.78 12.97 10.62
N LEU A 479 -10.08 12.51 9.59
CA LEU A 479 -9.44 11.19 9.48
C LEU A 479 -7.91 11.27 9.52
N ALA A 480 -7.35 12.42 9.92
CA ALA A 480 -5.91 12.69 9.86
C ALA A 480 -5.05 11.83 10.81
N THR A 481 -5.64 11.23 11.84
CA THR A 481 -4.96 10.44 12.87
C THR A 481 -5.78 9.20 13.24
N SER A 482 -5.13 8.09 13.61
CA SER A 482 -5.82 6.86 14.05
C SER A 482 -6.77 7.08 15.24
N GLY A 483 -6.53 8.11 16.06
CA GLY A 483 -7.40 8.49 17.17
C GLY A 483 -8.80 8.99 16.76
N TRP A 484 -9.12 9.08 15.47
CA TRP A 484 -10.51 9.28 15.05
C TRP A 484 -11.42 8.12 15.51
N LEU A 485 -10.89 6.90 15.72
CA LEU A 485 -11.65 5.80 16.31
C LEU A 485 -12.13 6.12 17.73
N LEU A 486 -11.25 6.71 18.55
CA LEU A 486 -11.54 7.12 19.92
C LEU A 486 -12.48 8.33 19.97
N THR A 487 -12.17 9.40 19.24
CA THR A 487 -12.98 10.65 19.25
C THR A 487 -14.40 10.46 18.72
N ARG A 488 -14.64 9.42 17.92
CA ARG A 488 -15.98 9.04 17.44
C ARG A 488 -16.69 8.02 18.32
N GLY A 489 -16.03 7.53 19.36
CA GLY A 489 -16.56 6.50 20.25
C GLY A 489 -16.77 5.15 19.56
N LEU A 490 -15.93 4.83 18.57
CA LEU A 490 -15.91 3.49 17.96
C LEU A 490 -15.16 2.49 18.86
N VAL A 491 -14.16 2.98 19.59
CA VAL A 491 -13.39 2.21 20.58
C VAL A 491 -13.19 3.05 21.85
N ASP A 492 -12.94 2.38 22.97
CA ASP A 492 -12.45 3.04 24.18
C ASP A 492 -10.92 3.19 24.18
N LEU A 493 -10.38 3.87 25.19
CA LEU A 493 -8.96 4.18 25.27
C LEU A 493 -8.10 2.91 25.44
N GLU A 494 -8.59 1.93 26.18
CA GLU A 494 -7.90 0.66 26.41
C GLU A 494 -7.77 -0.14 25.11
N THR A 495 -8.86 -0.30 24.37
CA THR A 495 -8.84 -0.93 23.04
C THR A 495 -7.96 -0.14 22.07
N MET A 496 -8.00 1.20 22.10
CA MET A 496 -7.17 2.03 21.23
C MET A 496 -5.66 1.82 21.48
N ARG A 497 -5.24 1.66 22.73
CA ARG A 497 -3.84 1.36 23.08
C ARG A 497 -3.37 0.03 22.49
N LEU A 498 -4.23 -1.00 22.51
CA LEU A 498 -3.94 -2.30 21.90
C LEU A 498 -3.83 -2.21 20.37
N LEU A 499 -4.70 -1.42 19.74
CA LEU A 499 -4.76 -1.33 18.28
C LEU A 499 -3.67 -0.42 17.67
N ASP A 500 -3.15 0.55 18.42
CA ASP A 500 -2.24 1.59 17.89
C ASP A 500 -1.02 1.03 17.14
N GLY A 501 -0.42 -0.05 17.69
CA GLY A 501 0.71 -0.73 17.06
C GLY A 501 0.41 -1.35 15.69
N PHE A 502 -0.85 -1.68 15.42
CA PHE A 502 -1.27 -2.31 14.16
C PHE A 502 -1.82 -1.33 13.14
N ILE A 503 -2.29 -0.15 13.56
CA ILE A 503 -3.06 0.75 12.69
C ILE A 503 -2.37 2.08 12.47
N THR A 504 -2.54 2.64 11.29
CA THR A 504 -2.10 3.99 10.94
C THR A 504 -3.17 4.68 10.09
N THR A 505 -2.97 5.96 9.80
CA THR A 505 -3.74 6.72 8.80
C THR A 505 -2.83 7.24 7.68
N ARG A 506 -1.55 6.88 7.74
CA ARG A 506 -0.48 7.31 6.84
C ARG A 506 0.09 6.09 6.11
N GLY A 507 0.83 6.39 5.06
CA GLY A 507 1.58 5.43 4.27
C GLY A 507 2.27 6.19 3.15
N ASP A 508 3.51 5.80 2.87
CA ASP A 508 4.38 6.49 1.91
C ASP A 508 4.72 5.61 0.71
N VAL A 509 4.23 4.38 0.68
CA VAL A 509 4.34 3.50 -0.48
C VAL A 509 3.00 3.46 -1.19
N MET A 510 3.00 3.89 -2.45
CA MET A 510 1.79 4.07 -3.25
C MET A 510 1.81 3.14 -4.45
N SER A 511 0.71 2.43 -4.70
CA SER A 511 0.49 1.70 -5.95
C SER A 511 -0.54 2.37 -6.85
N MET A 512 -0.43 2.08 -8.14
CA MET A 512 -1.24 2.69 -9.18
C MET A 512 -1.35 1.80 -10.41
N GLN A 513 -2.44 2.01 -11.15
CA GLN A 513 -2.55 1.54 -12.52
C GLN A 513 -2.61 2.73 -13.48
N VAL A 514 -1.65 2.80 -14.39
CA VAL A 514 -1.53 3.84 -15.41
C VAL A 514 -2.03 3.33 -16.75
N ILE A 515 -2.94 4.07 -17.36
CA ILE A 515 -3.57 3.75 -18.64
C ILE A 515 -3.15 4.81 -19.67
N GLY A 516 -2.38 4.42 -20.68
CA GLY A 516 -2.07 5.26 -21.83
C GLY A 516 -3.04 4.98 -22.97
N TYR A 517 -3.76 6.00 -23.46
CA TYR A 517 -4.75 5.83 -24.53
C TYR A 517 -5.01 7.11 -25.34
N ALA A 518 -5.63 6.93 -26.50
CA ALA A 518 -6.01 8.00 -27.42
C ALA A 518 -7.53 8.14 -27.53
N ASP A 519 -8.03 9.36 -27.78
CA ASP A 519 -9.46 9.61 -27.78
C ASP A 519 -10.20 8.94 -28.91
N ARG A 520 -9.57 8.92 -30.09
CA ARG A 520 -10.06 8.28 -31.31
C ARG A 520 -10.08 6.74 -31.23
N GLY A 521 -9.70 6.16 -30.09
CA GLY A 521 -9.55 4.73 -29.89
C GLY A 521 -8.27 4.16 -30.53
N GLY A 522 -8.08 2.86 -30.36
CA GLY A 522 -6.87 2.16 -30.78
C GLY A 522 -6.26 1.35 -29.65
N PRO A 523 -4.93 1.11 -29.69
CA PRO A 523 -4.25 0.37 -28.64
C PRO A 523 -4.30 1.14 -27.32
N ILE A 524 -4.48 0.39 -26.24
CA ILE A 524 -4.41 0.85 -24.85
C ILE A 524 -3.22 0.12 -24.22
N THR A 525 -2.42 0.83 -23.43
CA THR A 525 -1.38 0.24 -22.61
C THR A 525 -1.72 0.43 -21.15
N ARG A 526 -1.66 -0.64 -20.36
CA ARG A 526 -1.83 -0.61 -18.91
C ARG A 526 -0.51 -0.95 -18.23
N ILE A 527 -0.12 -0.15 -17.25
CA ILE A 527 1.05 -0.38 -16.40
C ILE A 527 0.58 -0.36 -14.95
N GLU A 528 0.88 -1.41 -14.21
CA GLU A 528 0.80 -1.42 -12.76
C GLU A 528 2.18 -1.04 -12.21
N ALA A 529 2.23 -0.13 -11.24
CA ALA A 529 3.48 0.29 -10.63
C ALA A 529 3.31 0.58 -9.14
N VAL A 530 4.39 0.38 -8.40
CA VAL A 530 4.48 0.72 -6.97
C VAL A 530 5.67 1.65 -6.79
N VAL A 531 5.42 2.78 -6.14
CA VAL A 531 6.41 3.82 -5.85
C VAL A 531 6.59 3.89 -4.33
N ASP A 532 7.81 3.64 -3.88
CA ASP A 532 8.22 3.86 -2.50
C ASP A 532 8.66 5.32 -2.34
N ALA A 533 7.88 6.11 -1.60
CA ALA A 533 8.16 7.50 -1.26
C ALA A 533 8.41 7.67 0.24
N SER A 534 8.87 6.63 0.95
CA SER A 534 9.28 6.73 2.37
C SER A 534 10.55 7.56 2.60
N GLN A 535 11.24 7.92 1.51
CA GLN A 535 12.49 8.68 1.49
C GLN A 535 12.35 9.93 0.61
N GLU A 536 13.26 10.89 0.79
CA GLU A 536 13.27 12.18 0.06
C GLU A 536 13.21 11.99 -1.47
N ILE A 537 13.83 10.93 -1.99
CA ILE A 537 13.79 10.58 -3.42
C ILE A 537 12.94 9.33 -3.59
N PRO A 538 11.70 9.46 -4.13
CA PRO A 538 10.85 8.32 -4.40
C PRO A 538 11.46 7.36 -5.43
N GLN A 539 11.22 6.07 -5.25
CA GLN A 539 11.75 5.01 -6.10
C GLN A 539 10.63 4.12 -6.64
N VAL A 540 10.65 3.84 -7.94
CA VAL A 540 9.78 2.83 -8.53
C VAL A 540 10.33 1.44 -8.16
N ILE A 541 9.68 0.77 -7.21
CA ILE A 541 10.11 -0.54 -6.70
C ILE A 541 9.50 -1.71 -7.48
N SER A 542 8.37 -1.49 -8.14
CA SER A 542 7.73 -2.48 -9.02
C SER A 542 7.08 -1.79 -10.21
N GLN A 543 7.21 -2.39 -11.39
CA GLN A 543 6.53 -1.94 -12.61
C GLN A 543 6.23 -3.14 -13.52
N ARG A 544 4.97 -3.31 -13.91
CA ARG A 544 4.51 -4.39 -14.77
C ARG A 544 3.58 -3.87 -15.86
N VAL A 545 3.83 -4.30 -17.09
CA VAL A 545 2.92 -4.03 -18.21
C VAL A 545 1.82 -5.09 -18.22
N LEU A 546 0.56 -4.67 -18.10
CA LEU A 546 -0.61 -5.55 -18.04
C LEU A 546 -1.27 -5.78 -19.41
N THR A 547 -0.65 -5.30 -20.50
CA THR A 547 -1.22 -5.39 -21.87
C THR A 547 -1.57 -6.83 -22.29
N GLU A 548 -0.89 -7.85 -21.74
CA GLU A 548 -1.19 -9.26 -22.01
C GLU A 548 -2.54 -9.72 -21.46
N LEU A 549 -3.05 -9.05 -20.42
CA LEU A 549 -4.38 -9.27 -19.84
C LEU A 549 -5.49 -8.56 -20.66
N GLY A 550 -5.14 -7.94 -21.79
CA GLY A 550 -6.07 -7.21 -22.63
C GLY A 550 -6.21 -5.74 -22.23
N PRO A 551 -7.16 -5.02 -22.86
CA PRO A 551 -7.28 -3.57 -22.69
C PRO A 551 -7.75 -3.16 -21.28
N GLY A 552 -8.35 -4.06 -20.50
CA GLY A 552 -8.94 -3.82 -19.18
C GLY A 552 -10.18 -2.96 -19.21
N TYR A 553 -10.08 -1.77 -19.81
CA TYR A 553 -11.15 -0.79 -19.83
C TYR A 553 -11.68 -0.58 -21.23
N ARG A 554 -12.99 -0.48 -21.33
CA ARG A 554 -13.67 -0.06 -22.55
C ARG A 554 -13.49 1.44 -22.74
N ARG A 555 -13.51 1.86 -24.01
CA ARG A 555 -13.27 3.28 -24.35
C ARG A 555 -14.27 4.23 -23.71
N ASP A 556 -15.51 3.78 -23.49
CA ASP A 556 -16.60 4.51 -22.84
C ASP A 556 -16.48 4.59 -21.31
N GLN A 557 -15.66 3.73 -20.69
CA GLN A 557 -15.31 3.83 -19.27
C GLN A 557 -14.19 4.84 -19.01
N LEU A 558 -13.42 5.20 -20.05
CA LEU A 558 -12.32 6.16 -19.94
C LEU A 558 -12.75 7.57 -20.39
N PRO A 559 -12.40 8.63 -19.64
CA PRO A 559 -12.72 10.02 -20.01
C PRO A 559 -12.00 10.42 -21.31
N ALA A 560 -12.50 11.44 -22.01
CA ALA A 560 -11.83 11.97 -23.20
C ALA A 560 -10.83 13.08 -22.84
N PHE A 561 -9.69 13.13 -23.51
CA PHE A 561 -8.73 14.22 -23.35
C PHE A 561 -9.22 15.46 -24.14
N GLY A 562 -9.33 16.62 -23.49
CA GLY A 562 -9.68 17.88 -24.17
C GLY A 562 -11.17 18.25 -24.23
N GLN A 563 -12.04 17.59 -23.46
CA GLN A 563 -13.22 18.27 -22.93
C GLN A 563 -12.85 18.81 -21.55
N ASP A 564 -13.15 20.08 -21.28
CA ASP A 564 -13.08 20.63 -19.93
C ASP A 564 -13.77 19.64 -18.98
N ALA A 565 -12.98 18.95 -18.17
CA ALA A 565 -13.45 18.25 -16.99
C ALA A 565 -13.95 19.34 -16.04
N ASN A 566 -15.20 19.76 -16.23
CA ASN A 566 -15.92 20.63 -15.32
C ASN A 566 -17.02 19.77 -14.69
N PRO A 567 -17.15 19.81 -13.35
CA PRO A 567 -17.74 18.75 -12.52
C PRO A 567 -19.23 18.51 -12.76
#